data_AF-A0A831XH05-F1
#
_entry.id   AF-A0A831XH05-F1
#
_cell.length_a   1.000
_cell.length_b   1.000
_cell.length_c   1.000
_cell.angle_alpha   90.00
_cell.angle_beta   90.00
_cell.angle_gamma   90.00
#
_symmetry.space_group_name_H-M   'P 1'
#
loop_
_entity.id
_entity.type
_entity.pdbx_description
1 polymer ?
#
loop_
_entity_poly.entity_id
_entity_poly.type
_entity_poly.pdbx_seq_one_letter_code
_entity_poly.pdbx_strand_id
1 'polypeptide(L)' 'GWLDERRAVLESLFALRRAGAQGILTYYALEAARWLKEA' A
#
# COMPACT_ATOMS: atom_id res chain seq x y z
N GLY A 1 -14.40 -7.13 -8.73
CA GLY A 1 -14.17 -7.94 -7.50
C GLY A 1 -14.84 -7.23 -6.35
N TRP A 2 -15.08 -7.91 -5.24
CA TRP A 2 -15.78 -7.37 -4.05
C TRP A 2 -15.13 -6.11 -3.44
N LEU A 3 -13.87 -5.82 -3.79
CA LEU A 3 -13.10 -4.70 -3.30
C LEU A 3 -12.21 -4.13 -4.42
N ASP A 4 -11.92 -2.83 -4.35
CA ASP A 4 -10.89 -2.19 -5.16
C ASP A 4 -9.51 -2.53 -4.59
N GLU A 5 -8.70 -3.26 -5.37
CA GLU A 5 -7.40 -3.76 -4.92
C GLU A 5 -6.43 -2.63 -4.56
N ARG A 6 -6.29 -1.63 -5.45
CA ARG A 6 -5.37 -0.50 -5.24
C ARG A 6 -5.71 0.23 -3.95
N ARG A 7 -6.99 0.53 -3.75
CA ARG A 7 -7.47 1.23 -2.56
C ARG A 7 -7.24 0.41 -1.29
N ALA A 8 -7.56 -0.88 -1.32
CA ALA A 8 -7.43 -1.77 -0.17
C ALA A 8 -5.98 -1.99 0.26
N VAL A 9 -5.09 -2.21 -0.70
CA VAL A 9 -3.66 -2.41 -0.45
C VAL A 9 -3.05 -1.13 0.12
N LEU A 10 -3.29 0.02 -0.50
CA LEU A 10 -2.74 1.29 -0.02
C LEU A 10 -3.27 1.63 1.38
N GLU A 11 -4.55 1.42 1.66
CA GLU A 11 -5.11 1.63 3.01
C GLU A 11 -4.39 0.78 4.06
N SER A 12 -4.13 -0.49 3.76
CA SER A 12 -3.39 -1.40 4.64
C SER A 12 -1.94 -0.93 4.88
N LEU A 13 -1.24 -0.51 3.82
CA LEU A 13 0.14 -0.01 3.92
C LEU A 13 0.20 1.31 4.73
N PHE A 14 -0.75 2.21 4.52
CA PHE A 14 -0.84 3.45 5.32
C PHE A 14 -1.17 3.16 6.78
N ALA A 15 -2.01 2.16 7.08
CA ALA A 15 -2.29 1.74 8.44
C ALA A 15 -1.03 1.24 9.16
N LEU A 16 -0.19 0.44 8.48
CA LEU A 16 1.10 -0.02 9.01
C LEU A 16 2.08 1.14 9.26
N ARG A 17 2.18 2.08 8.30
CA ARG A 17 3.00 3.29 8.47
C ARG A 17 2.52 4.15 9.63
N ARG A 18 1.20 4.26 9.84
CA ARG A 18 0.58 4.97 10.97
C ARG A 18 0.86 4.27 12.31
N ALA A 19 0.94 2.94 12.33
CA ALA A 19 1.32 2.17 13.51
C ALA A 19 2.80 2.34 13.92
N GLY A 20 3.60 3.07 13.13
CA GLY A 20 4.98 3.41 13.43
C GLY A 20 6.02 2.63 12.62
N ALA A 21 5.61 1.79 11.67
CA ALA A 21 6.55 1.09 10.81
C ALA A 21 7.36 2.08 9.95
N GLN A 22 8.70 2.00 10.01
CA GLN A 22 9.59 2.80 9.16
C GLN A 22 9.81 2.16 7.78
N GLY A 23 9.57 0.86 7.65
CA GLY A 23 9.63 0.12 6.39
C GLY A 23 8.65 -1.05 6.39
N ILE A 24 8.15 -1.43 5.22
CA ILE A 24 7.19 -2.52 5.05
C ILE A 24 7.70 -3.45 3.94
N LEU A 25 7.99 -4.71 4.28
CA LEU A 25 8.34 -5.75 3.32
C LEU A 25 7.06 -6.46 2.86
N THR A 26 6.72 -6.33 1.58
CA THR A 26 5.48 -6.88 1.00
C THR A 26 5.68 -7.23 -0.46
N TYR A 27 4.91 -8.21 -0.95
CA TYR A 27 4.87 -8.53 -2.37
C TYR A 27 4.28 -7.40 -3.23
N TYR A 28 3.49 -6.51 -2.63
CA TYR A 28 2.90 -5.35 -3.30
C TYR A 28 3.85 -4.15 -3.40
N ALA A 29 5.13 -4.30 -3.10
CA ALA A 29 6.06 -3.18 -3.02
C ALA A 29 6.20 -2.46 -4.37
N LEU A 30 6.28 -3.20 -5.47
CA LEU A 30 6.44 -2.64 -6.80
C LEU A 30 5.16 -1.96 -7.29
N GLU A 31 4.01 -2.58 -7.07
CA GLU A 31 2.68 -2.08 -7.42
C GLU A 31 2.36 -0.80 -6.65
N ALA A 32 2.57 -0.82 -5.33
CA ALA A 32 2.38 0.36 -4.48
C ALA A 32 3.30 1.51 -4.92
N ALA A 33 4.56 1.24 -5.24
CA ALA A 33 5.50 2.25 -5.73
C ALA A 33 5.03 2.88 -7.06
N ARG A 34 4.47 2.08 -7.97
CA ARG A 34 3.90 2.59 -9.24
C ARG A 34 2.69 3.48 -9.00
N TRP A 35 1.72 3.02 -8.20
CA TRP A 35 0.52 3.80 -7.90
C TRP A 35 0.80 5.11 -7.19
N LEU A 36 1.78 5.13 -6.27
CA LEU A 36 2.19 6.35 -5.59
C LEU A 36 2.89 7.36 -6.51
N LYS A 37 3.47 6.91 -7.63
CA LYS A 37 4.11 7.78 -8.62
C LYS A 37 3.12 8.38 -9.61
N GLU A 38 1.97 7.75 -9.80
CA GLU A 38 0.89 8.24 -10.68
C GLU A 38 0.05 9.36 -10.05
N ALA A 39 0.05 9.46 -8.72
CA ALA A 39 -0.69 10.45 -7.93
C ALA A 39 0.13 11.72 -7.71
#